data_AF-A0A973QU52-F1
#
_entry.id   AF-A0A973QU52-F1
#
_cell.length_a   1.000
_cell.length_b   1.000
_cell.length_c   1.000
_cell.angle_alpha   90.00
_cell.angle_beta   90.00
_cell.angle_gamma   90.00
#
_symmetry.space_group_name_H-M   'P 1'
#
loop_
_entity.id
_entity.type
_entity.pdbx_description
1 polymer ?
#
loop_
_entity_poly.entity_id
_entity_poly.type
_entity_poly.pdbx_seq_one_letter_code
_entity_poly.pdbx_strand_id
1 'polypeptide(L)'
;MSKTSLVRLAAAGTVTAALAIGIAACGPSDDSADSSGKTASSAAGGSQAATSAPASAPAQKKADKPADKPAFKGNGTFEVGKDIQPGTYRTSGNSDGMCYWERDKDAKADSDSILANDTVFGSSYVTIKPTDKIFTTTDCKDWHVAGADKPAAPQTSVGDGMYKVGTDIAAGTYKAKGGENCYWERTKDALHDVDSIIANDNVTGQAVVTVTSKDAYFKTSDCGTWTKTG
;
A
#
# COMPACT_ATOMS: atom_id res chain seq x y z
N MET A 1 19.04 30.32 18.75
CA MET A 1 18.59 30.27 17.34
C MET A 1 17.64 29.09 17.22
N SER A 2 16.34 29.35 17.35
CA SER A 2 15.31 28.31 17.30
C SER A 2 15.03 27.98 15.83
N LYS A 3 15.26 26.73 15.42
CA LYS A 3 14.83 26.25 14.11
C LYS A 3 13.33 25.98 14.20
N THR A 4 12.52 26.91 13.71
CA THR A 4 11.10 26.68 13.52
C THR A 4 10.95 25.59 12.45
N SER A 5 10.70 24.35 12.86
CA SER A 5 10.23 23.32 11.93
C SER A 5 8.91 23.79 11.36
N LEU A 6 8.88 24.03 10.05
CA LEU A 6 7.64 24.20 9.29
C LEU A 6 6.92 22.85 9.35
N VAL A 7 6.02 22.70 10.33
CA VAL A 7 5.03 21.62 10.35
C VAL A 7 4.18 21.81 9.10
N ARG A 8 4.28 20.87 8.16
CA ARG A 8 3.38 20.81 7.01
C ARG A 8 2.00 20.45 7.58
N LEU A 9 1.05 21.39 7.53
CA LEU A 9 -0.34 21.10 7.85
C LEU A 9 -0.86 20.10 6.82
N ALA A 10 -1.19 18.90 7.27
CA ALA A 10 -1.87 17.90 6.47
C ALA A 10 -3.26 18.43 6.09
N ALA A 11 -3.52 18.63 4.80
CA ALA A 11 -4.87 18.64 4.29
C ALA A 11 -5.34 17.17 4.32
N ALA A 12 -6.21 16.83 5.27
CA ALA A 12 -6.89 15.55 5.27
C ALA A 12 -7.69 15.42 3.96
N GLY A 13 -7.22 14.56 3.05
CA GLY A 13 -7.93 14.23 1.82
C GLY A 13 -9.23 13.52 2.16
N THR A 14 -10.35 14.26 2.15
CA THR A 14 -11.68 13.66 2.27
C THR A 14 -12.06 13.07 0.93
N VAL A 15 -12.06 11.73 0.83
CA VAL A 15 -12.63 11.02 -0.31
C VAL A 15 -14.15 11.12 -0.22
N THR A 16 -14.74 12.08 -0.92
CA THR A 16 -16.19 12.16 -1.10
C THR A 16 -16.58 11.30 -2.31
N ALA A 17 -17.07 10.10 -2.06
CA ALA A 17 -17.67 9.25 -3.09
C ALA A 17 -19.10 9.75 -3.37
N ALA A 18 -19.32 10.33 -4.55
CA ALA A 18 -20.65 10.69 -5.04
C ALA A 18 -21.40 9.43 -5.50
N LEU A 19 -22.49 9.09 -4.81
CA LEU A 19 -23.39 8.01 -5.17
C LEU A 19 -24.36 8.49 -6.26
N ALA A 20 -24.24 7.99 -7.49
CA ALA A 20 -25.25 8.17 -8.53
C ALA A 20 -26.07 6.87 -8.66
N ILE A 21 -27.27 6.87 -8.08
CA ILE A 21 -28.29 5.84 -8.31
C ILE A 21 -29.16 6.31 -9.48
N GLY A 22 -29.13 5.59 -10.59
CA GLY A 22 -30.07 5.74 -11.70
C GLY A 22 -30.74 4.40 -12.01
N ILE A 23 -32.01 4.27 -11.64
CA ILE A 23 -32.90 3.16 -12.04
C ILE A 23 -33.85 3.71 -13.10
N ALA A 24 -33.97 3.07 -14.26
CA ALA A 24 -35.15 3.18 -15.13
C ALA A 24 -35.30 1.96 -16.07
N ALA A 25 -36.56 1.66 -16.38
CA ALA A 25 -37.15 0.40 -16.80
C ALA A 25 -37.12 0.08 -18.33
N CYS A 26 -37.73 -1.08 -18.65
CA CYS A 26 -37.73 -1.91 -19.86
C CYS A 26 -38.38 -1.36 -21.17
N GLY A 27 -37.82 -1.81 -22.32
CA GLY A 27 -38.45 -2.30 -23.59
C GLY A 27 -39.29 -1.36 -24.48
N PRO A 28 -39.58 -1.68 -25.78
CA PRO A 28 -39.40 -2.95 -26.53
C PRO A 28 -38.75 -2.82 -27.96
N SER A 29 -38.67 -3.98 -28.63
CA SER A 29 -38.10 -4.39 -29.94
C SER A 29 -38.62 -3.71 -31.23
N ASP A 30 -37.83 -3.70 -32.31
CA ASP A 30 -38.05 -4.53 -33.53
C ASP A 30 -37.09 -4.21 -34.71
N ASP A 31 -36.84 -5.27 -35.49
CA ASP A 31 -35.88 -5.47 -36.58
C ASP A 31 -36.06 -4.63 -37.85
N SER A 32 -34.97 -4.46 -38.63
CA SER A 32 -34.92 -4.81 -40.07
C SER A 32 -33.50 -4.79 -40.65
N ALA A 33 -33.23 -5.83 -41.44
CA ALA A 33 -32.01 -6.17 -42.14
C ALA A 33 -31.73 -5.31 -43.39
N ASP A 34 -30.48 -5.25 -43.86
CA ASP A 34 -30.04 -6.02 -45.04
C ASP A 34 -28.51 -5.99 -45.21
N SER A 35 -28.07 -7.08 -45.82
CA SER A 35 -26.77 -7.67 -46.09
C SER A 35 -25.92 -6.91 -47.12
N SER A 36 -24.60 -7.07 -47.02
CA SER A 36 -23.77 -7.80 -48.01
C SER A 36 -22.35 -7.25 -48.11
N GLY A 37 -21.36 -8.09 -47.84
CA GLY A 37 -19.94 -7.75 -48.04
C GLY A 37 -18.99 -8.83 -47.50
N LYS A 38 -19.14 -10.06 -48.00
CA LYS A 38 -18.32 -11.21 -47.64
C LYS A 38 -17.06 -11.26 -48.52
N THR A 39 -15.87 -11.28 -47.92
CA THR A 39 -14.73 -12.07 -48.41
C THR A 39 -13.77 -12.43 -47.28
N ALA A 40 -13.79 -13.72 -46.93
CA ALA A 40 -12.71 -14.54 -46.36
C ALA A 40 -11.54 -14.62 -47.38
N SER A 41 -10.32 -15.06 -47.11
CA SER A 41 -9.53 -15.52 -45.95
C SER A 41 -8.13 -15.83 -46.50
N SER A 42 -7.18 -16.08 -45.60
CA SER A 42 -5.98 -16.94 -45.77
C SER A 42 -4.71 -16.23 -46.27
N ALA A 43 -3.50 -16.59 -45.86
CA ALA A 43 -2.97 -17.34 -44.72
C ALA A 43 -1.43 -17.23 -44.80
N ALA A 44 -0.79 -17.32 -43.62
CA ALA A 44 0.53 -17.91 -43.34
C ALA A 44 1.79 -17.51 -44.15
N GLY A 45 2.82 -17.09 -43.39
CA GLY A 45 4.23 -17.12 -43.80
C GLY A 45 5.11 -16.65 -42.65
N GLY A 46 5.71 -17.59 -41.91
CA GLY A 46 6.48 -17.31 -40.71
C GLY A 46 7.92 -16.82 -40.95
N SER A 47 8.53 -16.29 -39.89
CA SER A 47 9.96 -16.41 -39.63
C SER A 47 10.24 -16.22 -38.14
N GLN A 48 11.06 -17.13 -37.61
CA GLN A 48 11.59 -17.16 -36.25
C GLN A 48 12.69 -16.11 -36.01
N ALA A 49 13.04 -16.00 -34.71
CA ALA A 49 14.19 -15.36 -34.07
C ALA A 49 14.00 -13.89 -33.68
N ALA A 50 14.30 -13.42 -32.47
CA ALA A 50 15.04 -14.02 -31.36
C ALA A 50 14.47 -13.53 -30.01
N THR A 51 14.33 -14.45 -29.07
CA THR A 51 14.05 -14.21 -27.65
C THR A 51 15.26 -13.56 -26.98
N SER A 52 15.20 -12.26 -26.74
CA SER A 52 16.10 -11.60 -25.78
C SER A 52 15.52 -11.76 -24.37
N ALA A 53 16.08 -12.70 -23.61
CA ALA A 53 15.82 -12.84 -22.19
C ALA A 53 16.13 -11.53 -21.45
N PRO A 54 15.28 -11.05 -20.53
CA PRO A 54 15.67 -9.97 -19.62
C PRO A 54 16.81 -10.48 -18.73
N ALA A 55 17.90 -9.73 -18.70
CA ALA A 55 19.04 -9.96 -17.83
C ALA A 55 18.58 -10.09 -16.37
N SER A 56 18.92 -11.21 -15.75
CA SER A 56 18.73 -11.47 -14.33
C SER A 56 19.34 -10.33 -13.52
N ALA A 57 18.49 -9.57 -12.82
CA ALA A 57 18.92 -8.63 -11.82
C ALA A 57 19.80 -9.36 -10.79
N PRO A 58 20.89 -8.76 -10.29
CA PRO A 58 21.71 -9.39 -9.26
C PRO A 58 20.84 -9.69 -8.04
N ALA A 59 20.83 -10.96 -7.64
CA ALA A 59 20.22 -11.39 -6.39
C ALA A 59 20.75 -10.51 -5.25
N GLN A 60 19.85 -9.79 -4.58
CA GLN A 60 20.18 -9.02 -3.39
C GLN A 60 20.84 -9.96 -2.39
N LYS A 61 22.12 -9.70 -2.12
CA LYS A 61 22.90 -10.37 -1.09
C LYS A 61 22.12 -10.26 0.22
N LYS A 62 21.66 -11.41 0.73
CA LYS A 62 21.07 -11.54 2.07
C LYS A 62 22.09 -10.99 3.07
N ALA A 63 21.83 -9.78 3.58
CA ALA A 63 22.61 -9.20 4.65
C ALA A 63 22.34 -10.00 5.93
N ASP A 64 23.42 -10.47 6.55
CA ASP A 64 23.38 -11.05 7.89
C ASP A 64 23.02 -9.96 8.92
N LYS A 65 22.34 -10.37 10.00
CA LYS A 65 21.74 -9.54 11.06
C LYS A 65 22.69 -8.43 11.55
N PRO A 66 22.24 -7.17 11.48
CA PRO A 66 21.97 -6.45 12.72
C PRO A 66 20.53 -5.92 12.69
N ALA A 67 19.59 -6.77 13.12
CA ALA A 67 18.17 -6.43 13.21
C ALA A 67 17.87 -5.31 14.22
N ASP A 68 18.82 -4.96 15.09
CA ASP A 68 18.52 -4.09 16.23
C ASP A 68 18.87 -2.61 15.95
N LYS A 69 19.55 -2.30 14.82
CA LYS A 69 19.89 -0.92 14.47
C LYS A 69 18.86 -0.35 13.47
N PRO A 70 18.26 0.82 13.77
CA PRO A 70 17.47 1.56 12.80
C PRO A 70 18.24 1.81 11.48
N ALA A 71 17.54 1.67 10.36
CA ALA A 71 18.03 2.08 9.06
C ALA A 71 18.18 3.61 8.99
N PHE A 72 17.18 4.33 9.49
CA PHE A 72 17.20 5.78 9.66
C PHE A 72 16.25 6.21 10.78
N LYS A 73 16.41 7.45 11.25
CA LYS A 73 15.65 8.01 12.37
C LYS A 73 14.22 8.35 11.93
N GLY A 74 13.30 8.38 12.90
CA GLY A 74 11.88 8.63 12.65
C GLY A 74 11.53 9.99 12.04
N ASN A 75 12.41 10.99 12.15
CA ASN A 75 12.24 12.32 11.58
C ASN A 75 13.31 12.65 10.54
N GLY A 76 12.89 13.21 9.41
CA GLY A 76 13.79 13.79 8.42
C GLY A 76 13.21 13.86 7.01
N THR A 77 13.94 14.56 6.15
CA THR A 77 13.76 14.60 4.69
C THR A 77 15.05 14.07 4.08
N PHE A 78 14.95 13.00 3.29
CA PHE A 78 16.09 12.21 2.83
C PHE A 78 16.13 12.15 1.30
N GLU A 79 17.30 12.40 0.70
CA GLU A 79 17.53 12.15 -0.72
C GLU A 79 17.69 10.65 -0.99
N VAL A 80 16.78 10.09 -1.80
CA VAL A 80 16.79 8.67 -2.14
C VAL A 80 17.97 8.36 -3.07
N GLY A 81 18.71 7.30 -2.74
CA GLY A 81 19.96 6.90 -3.38
C GLY A 81 21.21 7.55 -2.79
N LYS A 82 21.07 8.60 -1.97
CA LYS A 82 22.19 9.25 -1.27
C LYS A 82 22.12 9.05 0.24
N ASP A 83 21.07 9.58 0.87
CA ASP A 83 20.90 9.54 2.33
C ASP A 83 20.29 8.22 2.78
N ILE A 84 19.32 7.71 2.01
CA ILE A 84 18.69 6.41 2.19
C ILE A 84 18.70 5.63 0.88
N GLN A 85 18.77 4.30 0.97
CA GLN A 85 18.72 3.45 -0.22
C GLN A 85 17.26 3.07 -0.55
N PRO A 86 16.94 2.77 -1.81
CA PRO A 86 15.68 2.15 -2.16
C PRO A 86 15.48 0.81 -1.44
N GLY A 87 14.25 0.49 -1.09
CA GLY A 87 13.91 -0.72 -0.36
C GLY A 87 12.60 -0.60 0.41
N THR A 88 12.23 -1.68 1.09
CA THR A 88 11.05 -1.69 1.97
C THR A 88 11.48 -1.50 3.42
N TYR A 89 10.85 -0.55 4.09
CA TYR A 89 11.10 -0.18 5.48
C TYR A 89 9.84 -0.34 6.31
N ARG A 90 10.03 -0.52 7.63
CA ARG A 90 8.97 -0.63 8.62
C ARG A 90 9.21 0.34 9.77
N THR A 91 8.16 1.02 10.22
CA THR A 91 8.10 1.69 11.51
C THR A 91 7.00 1.03 12.36
N SER A 92 7.16 0.99 13.67
CA SER A 92 6.21 0.35 14.60
C SER A 92 6.07 1.16 15.89
N GLY A 93 4.95 1.01 16.59
CA GLY A 93 4.71 1.68 17.88
C GLY A 93 4.30 3.15 17.76
N ASN A 94 3.74 3.55 16.62
CA ASN A 94 3.21 4.90 16.36
C ASN A 94 1.76 5.02 16.84
N SER A 95 1.53 4.97 18.15
CA SER A 95 0.17 4.92 18.72
C SER A 95 -0.48 6.29 18.97
N ASP A 96 0.23 7.39 18.74
CA ASP A 96 -0.25 8.75 18.96
C ASP A 96 -0.97 9.35 17.74
N GLY A 97 -0.95 8.66 16.59
CA GLY A 97 -1.56 9.12 15.35
C GLY A 97 -0.83 10.29 14.69
N MET A 98 0.39 10.62 15.15
CA MET A 98 1.16 11.77 14.67
C MET A 98 2.15 11.41 13.56
N CYS A 99 2.49 10.13 13.42
CA CYS A 99 3.43 9.67 12.41
C CYS A 99 2.86 9.89 11.00
N TYR A 100 3.57 10.68 10.20
CA TYR A 100 3.26 10.92 8.80
C TYR A 100 4.51 10.69 7.96
N TRP A 101 4.35 10.08 6.79
CA TRP A 101 5.41 9.98 5.80
C TRP A 101 4.91 10.24 4.39
N GLU A 102 5.81 10.66 3.51
CA GLU A 102 5.57 10.83 2.08
C GLU A 102 6.79 10.44 1.24
N ARG A 103 6.51 9.94 0.03
CA ARG A 103 7.47 9.70 -1.04
C ARG A 103 7.20 10.72 -2.14
N ASP A 104 8.24 11.41 -2.61
CA ASP A 104 8.10 12.46 -3.62
C ASP A 104 8.95 12.21 -4.87
N LYS A 105 8.45 12.68 -6.01
CA LYS A 105 9.12 12.57 -7.32
C LYS A 105 10.21 13.61 -7.55
N ASP A 106 10.28 14.65 -6.71
CA ASP A 106 11.31 15.68 -6.70
C ASP A 106 11.35 16.42 -5.36
N ALA A 107 12.21 17.43 -5.24
CA ALA A 107 12.42 18.21 -4.01
C ALA A 107 11.66 19.55 -3.97
N LYS A 108 10.64 19.75 -4.84
CA LYS A 108 9.90 21.02 -4.92
C LYS A 108 8.98 21.26 -3.74
N ALA A 109 8.61 20.20 -3.02
CA ALA A 109 7.76 20.28 -1.83
C ALA A 109 6.34 20.81 -2.11
N ASP A 110 5.82 20.64 -3.32
CA ASP A 110 4.43 20.92 -3.67
C ASP A 110 3.58 19.64 -3.60
N SER A 111 2.24 19.80 -3.53
CA SER A 111 1.33 18.66 -3.47
C SER A 111 1.44 17.73 -4.67
N ASP A 112 1.80 18.28 -5.83
CA ASP A 112 1.93 17.53 -7.08
C ASP A 112 3.20 16.67 -7.08
N SER A 113 4.14 16.90 -6.17
CA SER A 113 5.35 16.10 -5.99
C SER A 113 5.07 14.76 -5.32
N ILE A 114 4.00 14.68 -4.52
CA ILE A 114 3.68 13.52 -3.69
C ILE A 114 3.31 12.34 -4.59
N LEU A 115 4.09 11.27 -4.48
CA LEU A 115 3.83 9.97 -5.12
C LEU A 115 2.94 9.09 -4.25
N ALA A 116 3.19 9.10 -2.95
CA ALA A 116 2.42 8.37 -1.95
C ALA A 116 2.66 8.98 -0.57
N ASN A 117 1.65 8.94 0.29
CA ASN A 117 1.77 9.35 1.67
C ASN A 117 0.86 8.52 2.59
N ASP A 118 1.07 8.64 3.89
CA ASP A 118 0.24 7.97 4.88
C ASP A 118 0.29 8.65 6.25
N THR A 119 -0.82 8.62 6.97
CA THR A 119 -0.89 8.92 8.40
C THR A 119 -0.99 7.60 9.15
N VAL A 120 0.01 7.30 9.96
CA VAL A 120 0.22 5.97 10.53
C VAL A 120 -0.39 5.85 11.91
N PHE A 121 -1.22 4.83 12.08
CA PHE A 121 -1.67 4.31 13.38
C PHE A 121 -0.99 2.96 13.63
N GLY A 122 -0.18 2.86 14.68
CA GLY A 122 0.53 1.64 15.02
C GLY A 122 1.76 1.36 14.16
N SER A 123 1.66 0.43 13.21
CA SER A 123 2.78 0.04 12.33
C SER A 123 2.54 0.48 10.89
N SER A 124 3.61 0.78 10.15
CA SER A 124 3.54 1.03 8.71
C SER A 124 4.70 0.35 7.98
N TYR A 125 4.43 -0.08 6.75
CA TYR A 125 5.43 -0.48 5.78
C TYR A 125 5.41 0.50 4.61
N VAL A 126 6.59 0.88 4.12
CA VAL A 126 6.73 1.68 2.91
C VAL A 126 7.81 1.09 2.03
N THR A 127 7.53 0.97 0.74
CA THR A 127 8.53 0.61 -0.28
C THR A 127 8.95 1.87 -1.02
N ILE A 128 10.20 2.28 -0.83
CA ILE A 128 10.83 3.42 -1.49
C ILE A 128 11.44 2.91 -2.80
N LYS A 129 10.95 3.42 -3.93
CA LYS A 129 11.40 3.02 -5.27
C LYS A 129 12.72 3.74 -5.62
N PRO A 130 13.59 3.15 -6.46
CA PRO A 130 14.77 3.85 -6.97
C PRO A 130 14.47 5.13 -7.76
N THR A 131 13.25 5.27 -8.26
CA THR A 131 12.79 6.44 -9.02
C THR A 131 12.40 7.61 -8.13
N ASP A 132 12.09 7.36 -6.85
CA ASP A 132 11.75 8.40 -5.90
C ASP A 132 12.96 9.32 -5.70
N LYS A 133 12.71 10.58 -5.38
CA LYS A 133 13.78 11.55 -5.13
C LYS A 133 13.88 11.90 -3.67
N ILE A 134 12.75 12.04 -3.00
CA ILE A 134 12.69 12.42 -1.60
C ILE A 134 11.79 11.45 -0.84
N PHE A 135 12.21 11.14 0.38
CA PHE A 135 11.36 10.53 1.39
C PHE A 135 11.34 11.43 2.62
N THR A 136 10.16 11.82 3.07
CA THR A 136 9.99 12.62 4.29
C THR A 136 9.22 11.79 5.32
N THR A 137 9.67 11.81 6.56
CA THR A 137 9.00 11.17 7.71
C THR A 137 9.00 12.15 8.88
N THR A 138 7.85 12.29 9.55
CA THR A 138 7.61 13.23 10.65
C THR A 138 6.83 12.53 11.75
N ASP A 139 7.25 12.73 13.00
CA ASP A 139 6.71 12.17 14.24
C ASP A 139 6.55 10.64 14.24
N CYS A 140 7.28 9.95 13.36
CA CYS A 140 7.36 8.51 13.35
C CYS A 140 8.39 8.00 14.35
N LYS A 141 8.23 6.76 14.80
CA LYS A 141 9.31 5.98 15.38
C LYS A 141 10.34 5.64 14.30
N ASP A 142 11.52 5.25 14.76
CA ASP A 142 12.64 4.86 13.92
C ASP A 142 12.24 3.81 12.87
N TRP A 143 12.83 3.93 11.69
CA TRP A 143 12.56 3.05 10.57
C TRP A 143 13.63 1.98 10.46
N HIS A 144 13.19 0.75 10.27
CA HIS A 144 14.03 -0.43 10.13
C HIS A 144 13.83 -1.05 8.75
N VAL A 145 14.85 -1.73 8.23
CA VAL A 145 14.67 -2.55 7.02
C VAL A 145 13.60 -3.59 7.30
N ALA A 146 12.63 -3.74 6.40
CA ALA A 146 11.51 -4.66 6.59
C ALA A 146 12.02 -6.09 6.90
N GLY A 147 11.51 -6.66 8.00
CA GLY A 147 11.90 -7.99 8.49
C GLY A 147 12.99 -8.02 9.56
N ALA A 148 13.59 -6.86 9.90
CA ALA A 148 14.47 -6.73 11.07
C ALA A 148 13.71 -7.04 12.38
N ASP A 149 12.58 -6.36 12.61
CA ASP A 149 11.75 -6.51 13.81
C ASP A 149 10.45 -7.25 13.50
N LYS A 150 10.55 -8.52 13.12
CA LYS A 150 9.38 -9.40 12.92
C LYS A 150 9.02 -10.16 14.20
N PRO A 151 7.73 -10.45 14.44
CA PRO A 151 7.33 -11.31 15.55
C PRO A 151 7.86 -12.75 15.35
N ALA A 152 7.91 -13.53 16.43
CA ALA A 152 8.35 -14.92 16.39
C ALA A 152 7.41 -15.82 15.56
N ALA A 153 6.13 -15.46 15.50
CA ALA A 153 5.12 -16.10 14.66
C ALA A 153 4.09 -15.05 14.21
N PRO A 154 3.42 -15.26 13.06
CA PRO A 154 2.35 -14.37 12.61
C PRO A 154 1.20 -14.31 13.63
N GLN A 155 0.74 -13.10 13.94
CA GLN A 155 -0.27 -12.84 14.95
C GLN A 155 -1.67 -13.22 14.47
N THR A 156 -2.50 -13.67 15.40
CA THR A 156 -3.93 -13.96 15.21
C THR A 156 -4.86 -12.95 15.86
N SER A 157 -4.27 -11.94 16.51
CA SER A 157 -4.96 -10.78 17.08
C SER A 157 -4.11 -9.54 16.86
N VAL A 158 -4.69 -8.52 16.22
CA VAL A 158 -3.98 -7.27 15.85
C VAL A 158 -4.90 -6.07 16.04
N GLY A 159 -4.31 -4.91 16.32
CA GLY A 159 -5.00 -3.61 16.34
C GLY A 159 -4.70 -2.82 15.08
N ASP A 160 -4.61 -1.50 15.22
CA ASP A 160 -4.28 -0.60 14.12
C ASP A 160 -2.84 -0.80 13.62
N GLY A 161 -2.70 -0.69 12.30
CA GLY A 161 -1.43 -0.76 11.60
C GLY A 161 -1.49 -1.53 10.29
N MET A 162 -0.34 -1.56 9.63
CA MET A 162 -0.06 -2.34 8.43
C MET A 162 0.78 -3.56 8.80
N TYR A 163 0.31 -4.73 8.38
CA TYR A 163 0.86 -6.04 8.72
C TYR A 163 1.19 -6.81 7.44
N LYS A 164 2.42 -7.32 7.34
CA LYS A 164 2.80 -8.20 6.24
C LYS A 164 2.22 -9.60 6.47
N VAL A 165 1.41 -10.09 5.54
CA VAL A 165 0.73 -11.38 5.68
C VAL A 165 1.75 -12.54 5.67
N GLY A 166 1.55 -13.52 6.55
CA GLY A 166 2.45 -14.65 6.75
C GLY A 166 3.74 -14.31 7.50
N THR A 167 4.00 -13.03 7.79
CA THR A 167 5.12 -12.58 8.63
C THR A 167 4.61 -11.97 9.94
N ASP A 168 3.79 -10.93 9.84
CA ASP A 168 3.24 -10.21 10.99
C ASP A 168 1.85 -10.72 11.39
N ILE A 169 1.00 -11.04 10.41
CA ILE A 169 -0.37 -11.52 10.62
C ILE A 169 -0.57 -12.85 9.88
N ALA A 170 -1.26 -13.80 10.52
CA ALA A 170 -1.60 -15.07 9.86
C ALA A 170 -2.69 -14.87 8.78
N ALA A 171 -2.68 -15.68 7.73
CA ALA A 171 -3.83 -15.75 6.83
C ALA A 171 -5.03 -16.40 7.55
N GLY A 172 -6.24 -15.89 7.29
CA GLY A 172 -7.52 -16.44 7.71
C GLY A 172 -8.62 -15.39 7.76
N THR A 173 -9.76 -15.75 8.34
CA THR A 173 -10.90 -14.87 8.55
C THR A 173 -10.78 -14.18 9.90
N TYR A 174 -10.88 -12.85 9.90
CA TYR A 174 -10.81 -12.01 11.08
C TYR A 174 -12.12 -11.26 11.29
N LYS A 175 -12.44 -10.99 12.56
CA LYS A 175 -13.54 -10.10 12.95
C LYS A 175 -13.02 -8.97 13.84
N ALA A 176 -13.54 -7.78 13.62
CA ALA A 176 -13.36 -6.63 14.48
C ALA A 176 -14.71 -6.03 14.85
N LYS A 177 -14.79 -5.40 16.02
CA LYS A 177 -16.02 -4.72 16.45
C LYS A 177 -16.34 -3.50 15.57
N GLY A 178 -15.32 -2.93 14.92
CA GLY A 178 -15.39 -1.66 14.22
C GLY A 178 -15.14 -0.48 15.15
N GLY A 179 -15.12 0.71 14.56
CA GLY A 179 -15.02 2.00 15.22
C GLY A 179 -15.71 3.06 14.37
N GLU A 180 -15.56 4.34 14.73
CA GLU A 180 -16.30 5.42 14.08
C GLU A 180 -15.80 5.67 12.64
N ASN A 181 -14.50 5.49 12.42
CA ASN A 181 -13.82 5.68 11.14
C ASN A 181 -13.05 4.41 10.73
N CYS A 182 -13.58 3.23 11.06
CA CYS A 182 -12.92 1.96 10.75
C CYS A 182 -12.69 1.83 9.25
N TYR A 183 -11.41 1.81 8.88
CA TYR A 183 -10.94 1.54 7.53
C TYR A 183 -10.04 0.32 7.54
N TRP A 184 -10.19 -0.54 6.55
CA TRP A 184 -9.25 -1.63 6.31
C TRP A 184 -8.98 -1.80 4.83
N GLU A 185 -7.80 -2.34 4.50
CA GLU A 185 -7.43 -2.73 3.16
C GLU A 185 -6.54 -3.97 3.14
N ARG A 186 -6.67 -4.76 2.07
CA ARG A 186 -5.72 -5.79 1.66
C ARG A 186 -4.98 -5.27 0.44
N THR A 187 -3.66 -5.37 0.43
CA THR A 187 -2.84 -4.80 -0.65
C THR A 187 -1.81 -5.79 -1.20
N LYS A 188 -1.42 -5.58 -2.46
CA LYS A 188 -0.43 -6.41 -3.18
C LYS A 188 1.02 -6.05 -2.85
N ASP A 189 1.25 -4.86 -2.31
CA ASP A 189 2.57 -4.34 -1.95
C ASP A 189 2.44 -3.17 -0.94
N ALA A 190 3.59 -2.63 -0.52
CA ALA A 190 3.68 -1.46 0.34
C ALA A 190 4.04 -0.19 -0.44
N LEU A 191 3.57 -0.06 -1.69
CA LEU A 191 3.77 1.15 -2.49
C LEU A 191 2.77 2.25 -2.16
N HIS A 192 1.60 1.89 -1.62
CA HIS A 192 0.46 2.78 -1.34
C HIS A 192 -0.12 3.45 -2.61
N ASP A 193 0.09 2.80 -3.77
CA ASP A 193 -0.57 3.17 -5.02
C ASP A 193 -2.04 2.67 -4.97
N VAL A 194 -2.98 3.40 -5.58
CA VAL A 194 -4.41 2.98 -5.62
C VAL A 194 -4.58 1.61 -6.29
N ASP A 195 -3.74 1.33 -7.29
CA ASP A 195 -3.71 0.05 -8.00
C ASP A 195 -3.16 -1.10 -7.12
N SER A 196 -2.58 -0.79 -5.96
CA SER A 196 -2.10 -1.79 -5.01
C SER A 196 -3.20 -2.36 -4.12
N ILE A 197 -4.34 -1.70 -4.03
CA ILE A 197 -5.47 -2.12 -3.21
C ILE A 197 -6.17 -3.31 -3.90
N ILE A 198 -6.20 -4.45 -3.21
CA ILE A 198 -6.93 -5.65 -3.65
C ILE A 198 -8.41 -5.53 -3.25
N ALA A 199 -8.64 -5.07 -2.02
CA ALA A 199 -9.96 -4.76 -1.49
C ALA A 199 -9.80 -3.84 -0.28
N ASN A 200 -10.75 -2.92 -0.10
CA ASN A 200 -10.85 -2.07 1.08
C ASN A 200 -12.31 -1.82 1.43
N ASP A 201 -12.56 -1.28 2.63
CA ASP A 201 -13.88 -0.84 3.03
C ASP A 201 -13.81 0.20 4.17
N ASN A 202 -14.86 1.01 4.29
CA ASN A 202 -15.10 1.90 5.43
C ASN A 202 -16.34 1.40 6.18
N VAL A 203 -16.17 0.92 7.41
CA VAL A 203 -17.22 0.18 8.13
C VAL A 203 -17.64 0.93 9.39
N THR A 204 -18.92 1.25 9.55
CA THR A 204 -19.46 1.94 10.75
C THR A 204 -19.91 0.96 11.85
N GLY A 205 -19.39 -0.27 11.85
CA GLY A 205 -19.83 -1.38 12.70
C GLY A 205 -18.92 -2.60 12.57
N GLN A 206 -19.43 -3.78 12.95
CA GLN A 206 -18.61 -4.99 12.92
C GLN A 206 -18.08 -5.27 11.51
N ALA A 207 -16.77 -5.45 11.41
CA ALA A 207 -16.10 -5.79 10.16
C ALA A 207 -15.65 -7.26 10.18
N VAL A 208 -15.77 -7.94 9.04
CA VAL A 208 -15.33 -9.34 8.84
C VAL A 208 -14.53 -9.41 7.55
N VAL A 209 -13.28 -9.85 7.62
CA VAL A 209 -12.35 -9.85 6.48
C VAL A 209 -11.64 -11.18 6.39
N THR A 210 -11.58 -11.76 5.19
CA THR A 210 -10.67 -12.88 4.91
C THR A 210 -9.35 -12.33 4.38
N VAL A 211 -8.30 -12.43 5.17
CA VAL A 211 -6.91 -12.18 4.77
C VAL A 211 -6.35 -13.49 4.22
N THR A 212 -6.11 -13.55 2.92
CA THR A 212 -5.60 -14.74 2.23
C THR A 212 -4.08 -14.77 2.23
N SER A 213 -3.48 -15.94 2.03
CA SER A 213 -2.02 -16.06 1.88
C SER A 213 -1.45 -15.41 0.61
N LYS A 214 -2.32 -14.96 -0.31
CA LYS A 214 -1.93 -14.23 -1.53
C LYS A 214 -1.91 -12.71 -1.32
N ASP A 215 -2.58 -12.21 -0.28
CA ASP A 215 -2.50 -10.81 0.09
C ASP A 215 -1.09 -10.55 0.63
N ALA A 216 -0.46 -9.44 0.23
CA ALA A 216 0.89 -9.13 0.72
C ALA A 216 0.82 -8.42 2.07
N TYR A 217 -0.13 -7.49 2.22
CA TYR A 217 -0.33 -6.73 3.44
C TYR A 217 -1.81 -6.61 3.79
N PHE A 218 -2.07 -6.48 5.09
CA PHE A 218 -3.35 -6.05 5.66
C PHE A 218 -3.10 -4.76 6.44
N LYS A 219 -3.80 -3.68 6.10
CA LYS A 219 -3.74 -2.40 6.82
C LYS A 219 -5.12 -2.08 7.41
N THR A 220 -5.13 -1.56 8.62
CA THR A 220 -6.36 -1.20 9.34
C THR A 220 -6.13 0.00 10.25
N SER A 221 -7.17 0.81 10.41
CA SER A 221 -7.19 1.96 11.32
C SER A 221 -8.58 2.13 11.92
N ASP A 222 -8.66 2.47 13.21
CA ASP A 222 -9.89 2.75 13.95
C ASP A 222 -10.94 1.61 13.88
N CYS A 223 -10.50 0.36 13.74
CA CYS A 223 -11.40 -0.81 13.73
C CYS A 223 -11.46 -1.53 15.08
N GLY A 224 -10.62 -1.11 16.03
CA GLY A 224 -10.36 -1.85 17.25
C GLY A 224 -9.55 -3.13 16.98
N THR A 225 -9.73 -4.14 17.83
CA THR A 225 -8.97 -5.39 17.70
C THR A 225 -9.61 -6.34 16.69
N TRP A 226 -8.84 -6.73 15.68
CA TRP A 226 -9.14 -7.85 14.80
C TRP A 226 -8.71 -9.15 15.48
N THR A 227 -9.61 -10.14 15.54
CA THR A 227 -9.32 -11.48 16.05
C THR A 227 -9.66 -12.53 15.00
N LYS A 228 -8.73 -13.46 14.76
CA LYS A 228 -8.93 -14.57 13.82
C LYS A 228 -10.02 -15.51 14.32
N THR A 229 -11.00 -15.82 13.47
CA THR A 229 -12.13 -16.71 13.77
C THR A 229 -12.20 -17.96 12.89
N GLY A 230 -11.36 -18.06 11.86
CA GLY A 230 -11.30 -19.19 10.92
C GLY A 230 -10.08 -19.14 10.03
#